data_AF-A0A520AJB4-F1
#
_entry.id   AF-A0A520AJB4-F1
#
_cell.length_a   1.000
_cell.length_b   1.000
_cell.length_c   1.000
_cell.angle_alpha   90.00
_cell.angle_beta   90.00
_cell.angle_gamma   90.00
#
_symmetry.space_group_name_H-M   'P 1'
#
loop_
_entity.id
_entity.type
_entity.pdbx_description
1 polymer ?
#
loop_
_entity_poly.entity_id
_entity_poly.type
_entity_poly.pdbx_seq_one_letter_code
_entity_poly.pdbx_strand_id
1 'polypeptide(L)'
;LQTAFATRTVTATMQCAGNRRAHLQDVEKTSGDPWDVGAIGNAAWTGVALCDVLAAAGIQDGASFVGTTGADNVDVDGETAPFGASISIAKALEPDVLIVWAMNGEALAPEHGAPLRLVVPGYAGVRSAKWLTRIEVRDRPSDAPIQAKDYKLFPASVAKEDADWDRGLTIEEMPLNAAICAPVDGAHVSAGACEIAGYAVAFGRAVTRVEVSVNGGTDWLQAELTAKPDAPWSWTQWHVTVDLSPGLHVLIVRAVDGAGQMQPERPEPIWNFAGYLSTAWHRIAVTAG
;
A
#
# COMPACT_ATOMS: atom_id res chain seq x y z
N LEU A 1 11.49 23.59 11.29
CA LEU A 1 10.35 22.72 10.97
C LEU A 1 9.22 22.93 11.98
N GLN A 2 9.31 22.40 13.21
CA GLN A 2 8.22 22.45 14.21
C GLN A 2 7.78 23.87 14.64
N THR A 3 8.67 24.87 14.59
CA THR A 3 8.37 26.26 15.00
C THR A 3 7.99 27.17 13.85
N ALA A 4 8.26 26.76 12.60
CA ALA A 4 8.16 27.63 11.43
C ALA A 4 6.89 27.38 10.58
N PHE A 5 6.24 26.24 10.77
CA PHE A 5 5.08 25.80 9.99
C PHE A 5 4.00 25.24 10.91
N ALA A 6 2.74 25.28 10.47
CA ALA A 6 1.63 24.72 11.23
C ALA A 6 1.78 23.20 11.35
N THR A 7 1.60 22.67 12.56
CA THR A 7 1.60 21.22 12.79
C THR A 7 0.28 20.63 12.34
N ARG A 8 0.35 19.50 11.64
CA ARG A 8 -0.80 18.72 11.14
C ARG A 8 -0.65 17.25 11.51
N THR A 9 -1.79 16.61 11.78
CA THR A 9 -1.86 15.16 11.94
C THR A 9 -2.77 14.57 10.87
N VAL A 10 -2.30 13.56 10.15
CA VAL A 10 -3.07 12.81 9.15
C VAL A 10 -3.05 11.33 9.52
N THR A 11 -4.22 10.71 9.65
CA THR A 11 -4.31 9.24 9.76
C THR A 11 -4.29 8.63 8.38
N ALA A 12 -3.25 7.85 8.07
CA ALA A 12 -3.08 7.23 6.77
C ALA A 12 -2.57 5.79 6.88
N THR A 13 -3.10 4.95 6.01
CA THR A 13 -2.58 3.61 5.74
C THR A 13 -1.42 3.70 4.75
N MET A 14 -0.36 2.96 5.04
CA MET A 14 0.81 2.79 4.18
C MET A 14 0.92 1.32 3.81
N GLN A 15 0.92 1.03 2.51
CA GLN A 15 1.03 -0.33 1.99
C GLN A 15 2.29 -0.47 1.12
N CYS A 16 3.02 -1.57 1.30
CA CYS A 16 4.08 -1.95 0.38
C CYS A 16 3.49 -2.39 -0.97
N ALA A 17 4.11 -2.00 -2.08
CA ALA A 17 3.71 -2.49 -3.40
C ALA A 17 3.74 -4.03 -3.50
N GLY A 18 4.61 -4.68 -2.72
CA GLY A 18 4.75 -6.13 -2.62
C GLY A 18 3.84 -6.79 -1.58
N ASN A 19 2.89 -6.08 -0.96
CA ASN A 19 1.93 -6.72 -0.07
C ASN A 19 1.18 -7.84 -0.81
N ARG A 20 1.02 -9.00 -0.16
CA ARG A 20 0.42 -10.21 -0.74
C ARG A 20 1.22 -10.83 -1.90
N ARG A 21 2.53 -10.57 -2.00
CA ARG A 21 3.41 -11.18 -3.02
C ARG A 21 3.37 -12.71 -2.99
N ALA A 22 3.26 -13.33 -1.81
CA ALA A 22 3.16 -14.78 -1.68
C ALA A 22 2.08 -15.37 -2.60
N HIS A 23 0.91 -14.73 -2.69
CA HIS A 23 -0.19 -15.19 -3.55
C HIS A 23 0.08 -15.09 -5.06
N LEU A 24 0.98 -14.21 -5.50
CA LEU A 24 1.44 -14.21 -6.90
C LEU A 24 2.50 -15.29 -7.14
N GLN A 25 3.23 -15.69 -6.10
CA GLN A 25 4.22 -16.77 -6.19
C GLN A 25 3.56 -18.15 -6.33
N ASP A 26 2.31 -18.29 -5.91
CA ASP A 26 1.50 -19.49 -6.18
C ASP A 26 1.17 -19.68 -7.67
N VAL A 27 1.20 -18.60 -8.46
CA VAL A 27 1.04 -18.65 -9.93
C VAL A 27 2.37 -19.03 -10.57
N GLU A 28 3.40 -18.21 -10.34
CA GLU A 28 4.75 -18.40 -10.84
C GLU A 28 5.75 -17.60 -9.98
N LYS A 29 7.01 -18.07 -9.91
CA LYS A 29 8.08 -17.47 -9.11
C LYS A 29 8.25 -15.97 -9.40
N THR A 30 8.35 -15.17 -8.34
CA THR A 30 8.68 -13.73 -8.41
C THR A 30 9.98 -13.40 -7.68
N SER A 31 10.51 -12.18 -7.83
CA SER A 31 11.86 -11.82 -7.38
C SER A 31 11.97 -11.28 -5.93
N GLY A 32 10.86 -11.07 -5.21
CA GLY A 32 10.87 -10.42 -3.89
C GLY A 32 10.42 -11.31 -2.74
N ASP A 33 10.52 -10.79 -1.51
CA ASP A 33 10.12 -11.49 -0.28
C ASP A 33 8.64 -11.94 -0.30
N PRO A 34 8.31 -13.12 0.24
CA PRO A 34 6.97 -13.69 0.24
C PRO A 34 6.07 -13.02 1.29
N TRP A 35 5.83 -11.71 1.14
CA TRP A 35 4.88 -11.01 1.99
C TRP A 35 3.48 -11.60 1.80
N ASP A 36 2.89 -12.02 2.90
CA ASP A 36 1.47 -12.33 2.98
C ASP A 36 0.64 -11.02 3.09
N VAL A 37 -0.50 -11.01 3.76
CA VAL A 37 -1.41 -9.86 3.89
C VAL A 37 -0.92 -8.73 4.80
N GLY A 38 0.24 -8.88 5.45
CA GLY A 38 0.72 -8.03 6.53
C GLY A 38 1.68 -6.90 6.15
N ALA A 39 2.03 -6.71 4.88
CA ALA A 39 2.93 -5.62 4.46
C ALA A 39 2.17 -4.28 4.28
N ILE A 40 1.41 -3.93 5.32
CA ILE A 40 0.52 -2.77 5.40
C ILE A 40 0.37 -2.33 6.86
N GLY A 41 0.26 -1.04 7.11
CA GLY A 41 0.00 -0.51 8.45
C GLY A 41 -0.72 0.84 8.42
N ASN A 42 -1.44 1.16 9.49
CA ASN A 42 -2.21 2.40 9.61
C ASN A 42 -1.80 3.15 10.88
N ALA A 43 -1.48 4.44 10.75
CA ALA A 43 -1.07 5.28 11.87
C ALA A 43 -1.53 6.73 11.72
N ALA A 44 -1.55 7.45 12.84
CA ALA A 44 -1.65 8.91 12.86
C ALA A 44 -0.24 9.50 12.72
N TRP A 45 0.00 10.24 11.65
CA TRP A 45 1.29 10.83 11.33
C TRP A 45 1.26 12.32 11.62
N THR A 46 2.18 12.80 12.46
CA THR A 46 2.23 14.21 12.88
C THR A 46 3.49 14.89 12.35
N GLY A 47 3.28 16.00 11.65
CA GLY A 47 4.33 16.71 10.92
C GLY A 47 3.90 18.09 10.42
N VAL A 48 4.51 18.53 9.33
CA VAL A 48 4.08 19.71 8.55
C VAL A 48 3.71 19.29 7.14
N ALA A 49 2.84 20.06 6.49
CA ALA A 49 2.51 19.82 5.09
C ALA A 49 3.72 20.16 4.20
N LEU A 50 4.03 19.28 3.25
CA LEU A 50 5.11 19.49 2.29
C LEU A 50 4.84 20.72 1.43
N CYS A 51 3.58 20.97 1.06
CA CYS A 51 3.18 22.14 0.28
C CYS A 51 3.59 23.46 0.93
N ASP A 52 3.49 23.58 2.26
CA ASP A 52 3.86 24.80 2.99
C ASP A 52 5.37 25.03 2.98
N VAL A 53 6.14 23.93 3.10
CA VAL A 53 7.61 23.97 3.03
C VAL A 53 8.08 24.33 1.62
N LEU A 54 7.44 23.77 0.59
CA LEU A 54 7.72 24.09 -0.80
C LEU A 54 7.37 25.56 -1.11
N ALA A 55 6.24 26.05 -0.64
CA ALA A 55 5.84 27.45 -0.80
C ALA A 55 6.87 28.40 -0.14
N ALA A 56 7.31 28.10 1.08
CA ALA A 56 8.35 28.88 1.76
C ALA A 56 9.72 28.80 1.07
N ALA A 57 10.03 27.69 0.40
CA ALA A 57 11.26 27.53 -0.39
C ALA A 57 11.22 28.28 -1.73
N GLY A 58 10.05 28.77 -2.16
CA GLY A 58 9.89 29.53 -3.40
C GLY A 58 10.03 28.67 -4.66
N ILE A 59 9.18 27.65 -4.82
CA ILE A 59 9.14 26.83 -6.04
C ILE A 59 9.01 27.71 -7.30
N GLN A 60 9.72 27.32 -8.35
CA GLN A 60 9.75 28.05 -9.63
C GLN A 60 8.82 27.41 -10.65
N ASP A 61 8.44 28.17 -11.67
CA ASP A 61 7.73 27.64 -12.84
C ASP A 61 8.55 26.52 -13.50
N GLY A 62 7.88 25.48 -14.01
CA GLY A 62 8.52 24.31 -14.62
C GLY A 62 8.87 23.17 -13.66
N ALA A 63 8.62 23.33 -12.36
CA ALA A 63 8.63 22.24 -11.39
C ALA A 63 7.59 21.16 -11.78
N SER A 64 8.04 19.91 -11.97
CA SER A 64 7.18 18.78 -12.34
C SER A 64 7.18 17.67 -11.29
N PHE A 65 8.25 17.56 -10.50
CA PHE A 65 8.44 16.52 -9.49
C PHE A 65 9.08 17.08 -8.22
N VAL A 66 8.87 16.38 -7.12
CA VAL A 66 9.62 16.56 -5.88
C VAL A 66 10.35 15.25 -5.58
N GLY A 67 11.67 15.31 -5.62
CA GLY A 67 12.56 14.21 -5.24
C GLY A 67 12.88 14.27 -3.74
N THR A 68 13.04 13.09 -3.15
CA THR A 68 13.46 12.91 -1.75
C THR A 68 14.60 11.92 -1.66
N THR A 69 15.55 12.17 -0.76
CA THR A 69 16.69 11.29 -0.48
C THR A 69 16.69 10.87 0.99
N GLY A 70 16.90 9.59 1.24
CA GLY A 70 17.10 9.01 2.58
C GLY A 70 18.57 9.03 2.99
N ALA A 71 18.85 8.76 4.27
CA ALA A 71 20.22 8.61 4.77
C ALA A 71 20.81 7.20 4.50
N ASP A 72 19.95 6.24 4.17
CA ASP A 72 20.29 4.86 3.86
C ASP A 72 20.72 4.67 2.40
N ASN A 73 21.48 3.60 2.16
CA ASN A 73 21.77 3.11 0.81
C ASN A 73 20.94 1.86 0.53
N VAL A 74 20.50 1.72 -0.71
CA VAL A 74 19.80 0.55 -1.24
C VAL A 74 20.60 -0.05 -2.38
N ASP A 75 20.58 -1.37 -2.47
CA ASP A 75 21.11 -2.12 -3.61
C ASP A 75 19.96 -2.50 -4.53
N VAL A 76 20.07 -2.12 -5.80
CA VAL A 76 19.13 -2.53 -6.85
C VAL A 76 19.94 -3.18 -7.96
N ASP A 77 19.89 -4.50 -8.04
CA ASP A 77 20.60 -5.32 -9.02
C ASP A 77 22.12 -5.05 -9.06
N GLY A 78 22.74 -4.94 -7.88
CA GLY A 78 24.18 -4.70 -7.72
C GLY A 78 24.60 -3.23 -7.83
N GLU A 79 23.65 -2.32 -8.05
CA GLU A 79 23.88 -0.88 -7.96
C GLU A 79 23.50 -0.37 -6.57
N THR A 80 24.50 -0.12 -5.73
CA THR A 80 24.32 0.48 -4.41
C THR A 80 24.34 2.02 -4.51
N ALA A 81 23.25 2.68 -4.12
CA ALA A 81 23.11 4.13 -4.11
C ALA A 81 22.25 4.60 -2.92
N PRO A 82 22.30 5.89 -2.54
CA PRO A 82 21.36 6.44 -1.56
C PRO A 82 19.91 6.19 -1.97
N PHE A 83 19.05 5.88 -0.99
CA PHE A 83 17.63 5.77 -1.24
C PHE A 83 17.10 7.08 -1.84
N GLY A 84 16.39 6.99 -2.96
CA GLY A 84 15.81 8.16 -3.62
C GLY A 84 14.50 7.84 -4.33
N ALA A 85 13.47 8.62 -4.06
CA ALA A 85 12.17 8.50 -4.72
C ALA A 85 11.66 9.88 -5.13
N SER A 86 10.64 9.94 -5.97
CA SER A 86 9.95 11.19 -6.29
C SER A 86 8.45 10.99 -6.41
N ILE A 87 7.72 12.08 -6.20
CA ILE A 87 6.30 12.21 -6.50
C ILE A 87 6.09 13.40 -7.44
N SER A 88 4.98 13.40 -8.18
CA SER A 88 4.60 14.55 -9.01
C SER A 88 4.46 15.83 -8.17
N ILE A 89 4.71 16.99 -8.76
CA ILE A 89 4.51 18.28 -8.08
C ILE A 89 3.05 18.44 -7.64
N ALA A 90 2.10 17.95 -8.45
CA ALA A 90 0.68 17.98 -8.12
C ALA A 90 0.39 17.22 -6.83
N LYS A 91 0.94 16.01 -6.67
CA LYS A 91 0.83 15.24 -5.42
C LYS A 91 1.53 15.94 -4.26
N ALA A 92 2.73 16.47 -4.48
CA ALA A 92 3.51 17.13 -3.43
C ALA A 92 2.85 18.40 -2.88
N LEU A 93 1.98 19.04 -3.67
CA LEU A 93 1.21 20.22 -3.29
C LEU A 93 -0.10 19.88 -2.57
N GLU A 94 -0.46 18.60 -2.43
CA GLU A 94 -1.61 18.21 -1.62
C GLU A 94 -1.35 18.46 -0.11
N PRO A 95 -2.35 18.93 0.65
CA PRO A 95 -2.18 19.32 2.05
C PRO A 95 -1.89 18.16 3.01
N ASP A 96 -2.14 16.92 2.57
CA ASP A 96 -1.96 15.71 3.38
C ASP A 96 -0.63 14.99 3.14
N VAL A 97 0.21 15.47 2.21
CA VAL A 97 1.59 14.98 2.09
C VAL A 97 2.44 15.65 3.15
N LEU A 98 3.00 14.86 4.06
CA LEU A 98 3.64 15.38 5.27
C LEU A 98 5.13 15.07 5.35
N ILE A 99 5.89 16.01 5.90
CA ILE A 99 7.20 15.76 6.50
C ILE A 99 6.97 15.53 8.00
N VAL A 100 7.23 14.31 8.46
CA VAL A 100 6.73 13.76 9.73
C VAL A 100 7.87 13.49 10.72
N TRP A 101 7.64 13.78 12.00
CA TRP A 101 8.55 13.45 13.12
C TRP A 101 7.88 12.61 14.22
N ALA A 102 6.56 12.41 14.16
CA ALA A 102 5.83 11.63 15.16
C ALA A 102 4.79 10.68 14.52
N MET A 103 4.60 9.53 15.14
CA MET A 103 3.69 8.46 14.74
C MET A 103 2.90 7.99 15.96
N ASN A 104 1.57 8.02 15.86
CA ASN A 104 0.63 7.67 16.95
C ASN A 104 0.86 8.45 18.25
N GLY A 105 1.22 9.73 18.14
CA GLY A 105 1.45 10.62 19.28
C GLY A 105 2.86 10.56 19.87
N GLU A 106 3.66 9.57 19.49
CA GLU A 106 5.03 9.39 19.95
C GLU A 106 6.04 9.83 18.89
N ALA A 107 7.27 10.13 19.30
CA ALA A 107 8.36 10.39 18.36
C ALA A 107 8.58 9.18 17.43
N LEU A 108 8.98 9.42 16.17
CA LEU A 108 9.30 8.33 15.25
C LEU A 108 10.38 7.43 15.86
N ALA A 109 10.13 6.11 15.81
CA ALA A 109 11.16 5.12 16.07
C ALA A 109 12.16 5.07 14.88
N PRO A 110 13.44 4.70 15.11
CA PRO A 110 14.45 4.62 14.06
C PRO A 110 14.01 3.81 12.83
N GLU A 111 13.38 2.65 13.04
CA GLU A 111 12.86 1.75 11.99
C GLU A 111 11.78 2.41 11.11
N HIS A 112 11.08 3.41 11.65
CA HIS A 112 10.05 4.18 10.96
C HIS A 112 10.57 5.49 10.36
N GLY A 113 11.88 5.75 10.43
CA GLY A 113 12.52 6.86 9.73
C GLY A 113 12.86 8.06 10.61
N ALA A 114 13.06 7.88 11.91
CA ALA A 114 13.48 8.97 12.79
C ALA A 114 14.78 9.66 12.28
N PRO A 115 14.93 10.98 12.46
CA PRO A 115 13.98 11.89 13.09
C PRO A 115 12.90 12.40 12.13
N LEU A 116 13.07 12.23 10.82
CA LEU A 116 12.17 12.76 9.80
C LEU A 116 11.92 11.74 8.69
N ARG A 117 10.66 11.57 8.30
CA ARG A 117 10.27 10.84 7.09
C ARG A 117 9.28 11.64 6.26
N LEU A 118 9.16 11.30 4.98
CA LEU A 118 8.01 11.68 4.18
C LEU A 118 6.87 10.66 4.42
N VAL A 119 5.63 11.14 4.43
CA VAL A 119 4.41 10.34 4.32
C VAL A 119 3.59 10.87 3.16
N VAL A 120 3.29 10.00 2.20
CA VAL A 120 2.50 10.32 1.00
C VAL A 120 1.24 9.47 1.01
N PRO A 121 0.12 9.96 1.60
CA PRO A 121 -1.11 9.19 1.66
C PRO A 121 -1.61 8.78 0.27
N GLY A 122 -2.03 7.52 0.16
CA GLY A 122 -2.54 6.94 -1.07
C GLY A 122 -1.49 6.36 -2.02
N TYR A 123 -0.21 6.66 -1.80
CA TYR A 123 0.88 6.16 -2.64
C TYR A 123 1.55 4.92 -1.99
N ALA A 124 2.24 4.13 -2.82
CA ALA A 124 3.04 3.00 -2.37
C ALA A 124 4.06 3.45 -1.31
N GLY A 125 4.29 2.60 -0.29
CA GLY A 125 5.15 2.93 0.85
C GLY A 125 6.57 3.37 0.47
N VAL A 126 7.09 2.90 -0.66
CA VAL A 126 8.38 3.35 -1.22
C VAL A 126 8.42 4.85 -1.51
N ARG A 127 7.30 5.50 -1.81
CA ARG A 127 7.25 6.95 -2.05
C ARG A 127 7.28 7.77 -0.75
N SER A 128 7.18 7.10 0.40
CA SER A 128 7.25 7.71 1.74
C SER A 128 8.64 7.53 2.35
N ALA A 129 9.64 8.23 1.80
CA ALA A 129 11.05 8.10 2.17
C ALA A 129 11.30 8.20 3.68
N LYS A 130 12.05 7.25 4.25
CA LYS A 130 12.51 7.27 5.64
C LYS A 130 13.85 7.99 5.76
N TRP A 131 14.21 8.40 6.98
CA TRP A 131 15.50 9.01 7.29
C TRP A 131 15.84 10.19 6.35
N LEU A 132 14.87 11.07 6.15
CA LEU A 132 14.86 12.09 5.11
C LEU A 132 16.00 13.10 5.31
N THR A 133 16.88 13.22 4.32
CA THR A 133 18.04 14.13 4.33
C THR A 133 17.90 15.28 3.33
N ARG A 134 17.21 15.06 2.21
CA ARG A 134 17.08 16.03 1.13
C ARG A 134 15.71 15.99 0.49
N ILE A 135 15.17 17.17 0.18
CA ILE A 135 14.02 17.39 -0.69
C ILE A 135 14.49 18.31 -1.81
N GLU A 136 14.18 17.96 -3.06
CA GLU A 136 14.60 18.70 -4.24
C GLU A 136 13.43 18.83 -5.22
N VAL A 137 13.22 20.03 -5.76
CA VAL A 137 12.26 20.27 -6.84
C VAL A 137 12.95 19.97 -8.18
N ARG A 138 12.30 19.20 -9.04
CA ARG A 138 12.87 18.65 -10.28
C ARG A 138 11.90 18.82 -11.45
N ASP A 139 12.43 18.79 -12.66
CA ASP A 139 11.68 18.76 -13.92
C ASP A 139 11.34 17.34 -14.39
N ARG A 140 11.95 16.32 -13.76
CA ARG A 140 11.80 14.90 -14.07
C ARG A 140 11.81 14.03 -12.80
N PRO A 141 11.36 12.77 -12.86
CA PRO A 141 11.41 11.84 -11.74
C PRO A 141 12.82 11.64 -11.17
N SER A 142 12.89 11.09 -9.96
CA SER A 142 14.13 10.62 -9.37
C SER A 142 14.79 9.58 -10.27
N ASP A 143 16.08 9.76 -10.51
CA ASP A 143 16.99 8.87 -11.23
C ASP A 143 17.66 7.85 -10.32
N ALA A 144 17.38 7.89 -9.01
CA ALA A 144 17.89 6.88 -8.09
C ALA A 144 17.40 5.47 -8.49
N PRO A 145 18.23 4.42 -8.34
CA PRO A 145 17.94 3.08 -8.86
C PRO A 145 16.59 2.51 -8.41
N ILE A 146 16.19 2.76 -7.15
CA ILE A 146 14.92 2.28 -6.59
C ILE A 146 13.68 2.87 -7.27
N GLN A 147 13.78 4.05 -7.89
CA GLN A 147 12.72 4.67 -8.68
C GLN A 147 12.85 4.30 -10.16
N ALA A 148 14.08 4.30 -10.68
CA ALA A 148 14.35 4.10 -12.10
C ALA A 148 14.23 2.63 -12.54
N LYS A 149 14.61 1.68 -11.67
CA LYS A 149 14.78 0.24 -11.98
C LYS A 149 14.07 -0.69 -10.99
N ASP A 150 13.19 -0.16 -10.15
CA ASP A 150 12.35 -0.97 -9.26
C ASP A 150 10.99 -0.30 -9.07
N TYR A 151 10.05 -0.98 -8.41
CA TYR A 151 8.68 -0.51 -8.18
C TYR A 151 8.00 -0.02 -9.47
N LYS A 152 8.19 -0.79 -10.54
CA LYS A 152 7.59 -0.61 -11.86
C LYS A 152 6.81 -1.88 -12.23
N LEU A 153 5.68 -1.69 -12.88
CA LEU A 153 4.86 -2.77 -13.42
C LEU A 153 5.14 -2.99 -14.89
N PHE A 154 5.15 -4.28 -15.25
CA PHE A 154 5.27 -4.77 -16.60
C PHE A 154 4.13 -5.76 -16.88
N PRO A 155 3.74 -5.96 -18.16
CA PRO A 155 2.84 -7.03 -18.53
C PRO A 155 3.34 -8.40 -18.06
N ALA A 156 2.42 -9.31 -17.77
CA ALA A 156 2.72 -10.66 -17.30
C ALA A 156 3.64 -11.48 -18.22
N SER A 157 3.71 -11.13 -19.50
CA SER A 157 4.57 -11.83 -20.48
C SER A 157 6.03 -11.35 -20.49
N VAL A 158 6.38 -10.31 -19.73
CA VAL A 158 7.74 -9.74 -19.69
C VAL A 158 8.52 -10.39 -18.56
N ALA A 159 9.67 -10.98 -18.87
CA ALA A 159 10.64 -11.45 -17.88
C ALA A 159 11.50 -10.28 -17.37
N LYS A 160 12.12 -10.43 -16.19
CA LYS A 160 12.94 -9.37 -15.59
C LYS A 160 14.12 -9.00 -16.49
N GLU A 161 14.75 -9.99 -17.11
CA GLU A 161 15.94 -9.84 -17.95
C GLU A 161 15.64 -9.09 -19.25
N ASP A 162 14.38 -9.13 -19.70
CA ASP A 162 13.89 -8.46 -20.91
C ASP A 162 13.20 -7.12 -20.62
N ALA A 163 13.15 -6.70 -19.35
CA ALA A 163 12.42 -5.53 -18.92
C ALA A 163 13.10 -4.23 -19.39
N ASP A 164 12.40 -3.46 -20.22
CA ASP A 164 12.76 -2.09 -20.55
C ASP A 164 12.22 -1.13 -19.47
N TRP A 165 13.08 -0.77 -18.51
CA TRP A 165 12.74 0.05 -17.35
C TRP A 165 12.10 1.41 -17.68
N ASP A 166 12.40 1.98 -18.85
CA ASP A 166 11.80 3.24 -19.31
C ASP A 166 10.34 3.07 -19.73
N ARG A 167 9.91 1.84 -20.06
CA ARG A 167 8.54 1.49 -20.44
C ARG A 167 7.70 0.94 -19.29
N GLY A 168 8.32 0.62 -18.15
CA GLY A 168 7.62 0.15 -16.96
C GLY A 168 6.76 1.23 -16.32
N LEU A 169 5.52 0.88 -15.95
CA LEU A 169 4.62 1.79 -15.26
C LEU A 169 5.09 1.97 -13.81
N THR A 170 5.54 3.16 -13.46
CA THR A 170 5.95 3.49 -12.08
C THR A 170 4.77 3.31 -11.13
N ILE A 171 4.95 2.52 -10.07
CA ILE A 171 3.93 2.31 -9.05
C ILE A 171 3.87 3.57 -8.19
N GLU A 172 2.77 4.30 -8.29
CA GLU A 172 2.49 5.51 -7.52
C GLU A 172 1.31 5.26 -6.58
N GLU A 173 0.09 5.55 -7.01
CA GLU A 173 -1.13 5.29 -6.27
C GLU A 173 -1.36 3.79 -6.06
N MET A 174 -1.76 3.43 -4.84
CA MET A 174 -2.10 2.05 -4.50
C MET A 174 -3.56 1.74 -4.90
N PRO A 175 -3.83 0.56 -5.48
CA PRO A 175 -5.17 0.20 -5.95
C PRO A 175 -6.08 -0.31 -4.82
N LEU A 176 -7.35 -0.53 -5.16
CA LEU A 176 -8.30 -1.25 -4.32
C LEU A 176 -7.76 -2.64 -3.96
N ASN A 177 -7.78 -2.96 -2.67
CA ASN A 177 -7.34 -4.27 -2.17
C ASN A 177 -8.11 -4.62 -0.89
N ALA A 178 -8.27 -5.92 -0.63
CA ALA A 178 -8.87 -6.44 0.60
C ALA A 178 -8.27 -7.79 0.96
N ALA A 179 -8.23 -8.07 2.25
CA ALA A 179 -7.70 -9.31 2.78
C ALA A 179 -8.41 -9.73 4.06
N ILE A 180 -8.73 -11.03 4.15
CA ILE A 180 -9.06 -11.73 5.39
C ILE A 180 -7.81 -11.77 6.29
N CYS A 181 -7.96 -11.40 7.56
CA CYS A 181 -6.90 -11.46 8.58
C CYS A 181 -7.26 -12.41 9.73
N ALA A 182 -8.55 -12.67 9.93
CA ALA A 182 -9.05 -13.65 10.88
C ALA A 182 -10.25 -14.38 10.25
N PRO A 183 -10.30 -15.72 10.27
CA PRO A 183 -9.18 -16.61 10.61
C PRO A 183 -8.00 -16.48 9.63
N VAL A 184 -6.84 -17.05 9.99
CA VAL A 184 -5.68 -17.17 9.10
C VAL A 184 -5.82 -18.40 8.19
N ASP A 185 -5.08 -18.43 7.09
CA ASP A 185 -5.06 -19.59 6.20
C ASP A 185 -4.60 -20.87 6.92
N GLY A 186 -5.27 -21.98 6.64
CA GLY A 186 -5.07 -23.27 7.29
C GLY A 186 -5.63 -23.40 8.72
N ALA A 187 -6.34 -22.38 9.23
CA ALA A 187 -6.88 -22.41 10.58
C ALA A 187 -7.93 -23.53 10.78
N HIS A 188 -7.94 -24.09 12.00
CA HIS A 188 -9.02 -24.94 12.47
C HIS A 188 -9.95 -24.11 13.36
N VAL A 189 -11.22 -24.02 12.99
CA VAL A 189 -12.25 -23.23 13.67
C VAL A 189 -13.37 -24.15 14.17
N SER A 190 -14.14 -23.69 15.14
CA SER A 190 -15.34 -24.43 15.56
C SER A 190 -16.40 -24.41 14.44
N ALA A 191 -17.08 -25.54 14.23
CA ALA A 191 -18.30 -25.54 13.43
C ALA A 191 -19.39 -24.65 14.06
N GLY A 192 -20.24 -24.06 13.22
CA GLY A 192 -21.24 -23.08 13.61
C GLY A 192 -20.78 -21.64 13.34
N ALA A 193 -21.22 -20.71 14.19
CA ALA A 193 -20.93 -19.28 14.04
C ALA A 193 -19.41 -19.00 14.11
N CYS A 194 -18.89 -18.42 13.03
CA CYS A 194 -17.50 -18.03 12.87
C CYS A 194 -17.43 -16.56 12.41
N GLU A 195 -16.69 -15.73 13.13
CA GLU A 195 -16.40 -14.36 12.70
C GLU A 195 -15.23 -14.37 11.71
N ILE A 196 -15.44 -13.73 10.56
CA ILE A 196 -14.43 -13.46 9.55
C ILE A 196 -14.19 -11.96 9.52
N ALA A 197 -12.95 -11.52 9.65
CA ALA A 197 -12.58 -10.11 9.72
C ALA A 197 -11.30 -9.82 8.93
N GLY A 198 -11.13 -8.54 8.57
CA GLY A 198 -9.95 -8.09 7.85
C GLY A 198 -9.97 -6.62 7.50
N TYR A 199 -9.17 -6.25 6.51
CA TYR A 199 -9.10 -4.88 6.00
C TYR A 199 -9.47 -4.79 4.53
N ALA A 200 -9.88 -3.59 4.13
CA ALA A 200 -9.99 -3.15 2.75
C ALA A 200 -9.40 -1.74 2.60
N VAL A 201 -8.83 -1.43 1.45
CA VAL A 201 -8.22 -0.14 1.13
C VAL A 201 -8.60 0.25 -0.29
N ALA A 202 -8.87 1.55 -0.51
CA ALA A 202 -9.24 2.10 -1.82
C ALA A 202 -8.59 3.46 -2.08
N PHE A 203 -7.43 3.71 -1.45
CA PHE A 203 -6.57 4.91 -1.53
C PHE A 203 -7.03 6.00 -2.51
N GLY A 204 -7.53 7.12 -1.97
CA GLY A 204 -8.11 8.22 -2.76
C GLY A 204 -9.62 8.07 -3.02
N ARG A 205 -10.20 6.91 -2.70
CA ARG A 205 -11.64 6.65 -2.69
C ARG A 205 -12.04 5.94 -1.39
N ALA A 206 -13.34 5.98 -1.08
CA ALA A 206 -13.90 5.20 0.01
C ALA A 206 -14.14 3.74 -0.43
N VAL A 207 -13.94 2.79 0.47
CA VAL A 207 -14.49 1.43 0.32
C VAL A 207 -15.99 1.52 0.64
N THR A 208 -16.84 1.15 -0.30
CA THR A 208 -18.30 1.23 -0.14
C THR A 208 -18.93 -0.11 0.21
N ARG A 209 -18.27 -1.22 -0.13
CA ARG A 209 -18.75 -2.57 0.18
C ARG A 209 -17.58 -3.55 0.30
N VAL A 210 -17.71 -4.49 1.22
CA VAL A 210 -16.88 -5.70 1.29
C VAL A 210 -17.82 -6.89 1.29
N GLU A 211 -17.49 -7.91 0.51
CA GLU A 211 -18.27 -9.13 0.36
C GLU A 211 -17.39 -10.34 0.66
N VAL A 212 -17.94 -11.30 1.39
CA VAL A 212 -17.28 -12.54 1.76
C VAL A 212 -18.08 -13.73 1.23
N SER A 213 -17.38 -14.66 0.59
CA SER A 213 -17.93 -15.95 0.20
C SER A 213 -17.35 -17.04 1.10
N VAL A 214 -18.17 -18.01 1.50
CA VAL A 214 -17.75 -19.22 2.22
C VAL A 214 -17.74 -20.48 1.35
N ASN A 215 -18.15 -20.37 0.09
CA ASN A 215 -18.38 -21.50 -0.82
C ASN A 215 -17.66 -21.34 -2.17
N GLY A 216 -16.42 -20.85 -2.14
CA GLY A 216 -15.59 -20.78 -3.34
C GLY A 216 -15.95 -19.67 -4.34
N GLY A 217 -16.84 -18.75 -3.98
CA GLY A 217 -17.19 -17.55 -4.74
C GLY A 217 -18.57 -17.60 -5.38
N THR A 218 -19.38 -18.60 -5.01
CA THR A 218 -20.72 -18.83 -5.57
C THR A 218 -21.74 -17.85 -4.97
N ASP A 219 -21.77 -17.74 -3.65
CA ASP A 219 -22.66 -16.85 -2.90
C ASP A 219 -21.85 -15.86 -2.06
N TRP A 220 -22.41 -14.67 -1.84
CA TRP A 220 -21.72 -13.56 -1.21
C TRP A 220 -22.55 -12.96 -0.07
N LEU A 221 -21.90 -12.75 1.06
CA LEU A 221 -22.43 -12.08 2.23
C LEU A 221 -21.77 -10.70 2.33
N GLN A 222 -22.57 -9.66 2.49
CA GLN A 222 -22.04 -8.32 2.70
C GLN A 222 -21.54 -8.20 4.14
N ALA A 223 -20.28 -7.76 4.29
CA ALA A 223 -19.67 -7.52 5.59
C ALA A 223 -20.05 -6.14 6.14
N GLU A 224 -19.99 -6.02 7.47
CA GLU A 224 -20.11 -4.75 8.16
C GLU A 224 -18.78 -3.99 8.12
N LEU A 225 -18.83 -2.71 7.78
CA LEU A 225 -17.65 -1.84 7.67
C LEU A 225 -17.53 -0.95 8.91
N THR A 226 -16.33 -0.91 9.51
CA THR A 226 -16.02 0.05 10.56
C THR A 226 -15.72 1.41 9.94
N ALA A 227 -16.67 2.34 10.02
CA ALA A 227 -16.55 3.67 9.45
C ALA A 227 -15.65 4.59 10.29
N LYS A 228 -14.74 5.32 9.63
CA LYS A 228 -13.98 6.45 10.18
C LYS A 228 -14.05 7.64 9.21
N PRO A 229 -15.15 8.42 9.24
CA PRO A 229 -15.40 9.46 8.23
C PRO A 229 -14.30 10.54 8.20
N ASP A 230 -13.64 10.80 9.32
CA ASP A 230 -12.61 11.84 9.44
C ASP A 230 -11.20 11.37 9.04
N ALA A 231 -11.04 10.16 8.50
CA ALA A 231 -9.76 9.58 8.13
C ALA A 231 -9.79 8.96 6.71
N PRO A 232 -9.87 9.79 5.65
CA PRO A 232 -10.08 9.32 4.27
C PRO A 232 -8.93 8.45 3.73
N TRP A 233 -7.74 8.56 4.32
CA TRP A 233 -6.57 7.77 3.95
C TRP A 233 -6.41 6.49 4.78
N SER A 234 -7.32 6.24 5.72
CA SER A 234 -7.28 5.05 6.56
C SER A 234 -7.93 3.87 5.85
N TRP A 235 -7.43 2.66 6.13
CA TRP A 235 -8.09 1.44 5.76
C TRP A 235 -9.51 1.37 6.34
N THR A 236 -10.34 0.56 5.71
CA THR A 236 -11.65 0.17 6.25
C THR A 236 -11.51 -1.21 6.84
N GLN A 237 -11.68 -1.33 8.15
CA GLN A 237 -11.80 -2.64 8.80
C GLN A 237 -13.21 -3.18 8.54
N TRP A 238 -13.34 -4.49 8.38
CA TRP A 238 -14.61 -5.14 8.12
C TRP A 238 -14.72 -6.46 8.88
N HIS A 239 -15.94 -6.89 9.14
CA HIS A 239 -16.22 -8.19 9.72
C HIS A 239 -17.58 -8.74 9.26
N VAL A 240 -17.74 -10.06 9.30
CA VAL A 240 -18.99 -10.77 9.03
C VAL A 240 -19.01 -12.06 9.83
N THR A 241 -20.17 -12.39 10.42
CA THR A 241 -20.38 -13.68 11.08
C THR A 241 -21.08 -14.62 10.12
N VAL A 242 -20.50 -15.80 9.92
CA VAL A 242 -21.01 -16.85 9.03
C VAL A 242 -21.23 -18.15 9.80
N ASP A 243 -22.12 -19.01 9.33
CA ASP A 243 -22.29 -20.36 9.88
C ASP A 243 -21.52 -21.37 9.01
N LEU A 244 -20.49 -22.00 9.59
CA LEU A 244 -19.67 -23.00 8.90
C LEU A 244 -20.07 -24.41 9.34
N SER A 245 -20.60 -25.20 8.41
CA SER A 245 -20.81 -26.64 8.63
C SER A 245 -19.46 -27.35 8.86
N PRO A 246 -19.41 -28.51 9.55
CA PRO A 246 -18.17 -29.27 9.66
C PRO A 246 -17.55 -29.60 8.29
N GLY A 247 -16.23 -29.43 8.15
CA GLY A 247 -15.48 -29.69 6.92
C GLY A 247 -14.56 -28.56 6.48
N LEU A 248 -13.98 -28.72 5.29
CA LEU A 248 -13.09 -27.74 4.67
C LEU A 248 -13.91 -26.65 3.96
N HIS A 249 -13.59 -25.39 4.21
CA HIS A 249 -14.19 -24.21 3.56
C HIS A 249 -13.13 -23.36 2.89
N VAL A 250 -13.48 -22.79 1.73
CA VAL A 250 -12.67 -21.78 1.05
C VAL A 250 -13.36 -20.43 1.20
N LEU A 251 -12.75 -19.59 2.03
CA LEU A 251 -13.21 -18.24 2.32
C LEU A 251 -12.59 -17.28 1.32
N ILE A 252 -13.38 -16.37 0.77
CA ILE A 252 -12.94 -15.41 -0.24
C ILE A 252 -13.47 -14.03 0.13
N VAL A 253 -12.65 -13.00 -0.03
CA VAL A 253 -13.08 -11.60 0.11
C VAL A 253 -12.84 -10.80 -1.15
N ARG A 254 -13.77 -9.90 -1.46
CA ARG A 254 -13.62 -8.81 -2.43
C ARG A 254 -14.20 -7.50 -1.90
N ALA A 255 -13.61 -6.39 -2.31
CA ALA A 255 -14.13 -5.05 -2.01
C ALA A 255 -14.64 -4.33 -3.26
N VAL A 256 -15.44 -3.29 -3.01
CA VAL A 256 -15.97 -2.35 -4.00
C VAL A 256 -15.65 -0.94 -3.52
N ASP A 257 -15.09 -0.10 -4.40
CA ASP A 257 -14.82 1.31 -4.07
C ASP A 257 -15.98 2.25 -4.43
N GLY A 258 -15.84 3.53 -4.11
CA GLY A 258 -16.83 4.57 -4.41
C GLY A 258 -17.09 4.82 -5.90
N ALA A 259 -16.24 4.31 -6.79
CA ALA A 259 -16.41 4.36 -8.24
C ALA A 259 -16.98 3.05 -8.81
N GLY A 260 -17.37 2.10 -7.95
CA GLY A 260 -17.89 0.79 -8.35
C GLY A 260 -16.81 -0.15 -8.90
N GLN A 261 -15.52 0.15 -8.71
CA GLN A 261 -14.44 -0.74 -9.13
C GLN A 261 -14.33 -1.92 -8.17
N MET A 262 -13.91 -3.08 -8.70
CA MET A 262 -13.69 -4.31 -7.95
C MET A 262 -12.30 -4.88 -8.25
N GLN A 263 -11.82 -5.68 -7.32
CA GLN A 263 -10.61 -6.49 -7.49
C GLN A 263 -10.81 -7.57 -8.58
N PRO A 264 -9.74 -7.96 -9.31
CA PRO A 264 -9.81 -9.09 -10.23
C PRO A 264 -10.07 -10.40 -9.47
N GLU A 265 -10.78 -11.34 -10.09
CA GLU A 265 -11.12 -12.63 -9.46
C GLU A 265 -9.88 -13.50 -9.19
N ARG A 266 -8.92 -13.46 -10.13
CA ARG A 266 -7.78 -14.38 -10.16
C ARG A 266 -6.45 -13.64 -10.32
N PRO A 267 -5.34 -14.21 -9.81
CA PRO A 267 -4.03 -13.55 -9.83
C PRO A 267 -3.30 -13.60 -11.18
N GLU A 268 -3.59 -14.56 -12.06
CA GLU A 268 -2.82 -14.78 -13.30
C GLU A 268 -2.81 -13.57 -14.24
N PRO A 269 -3.94 -12.86 -14.48
CA PRO A 269 -3.94 -11.67 -15.34
C PRO A 269 -3.14 -10.48 -14.80
N ILE A 270 -2.85 -10.46 -13.50
CA ILE A 270 -2.11 -9.37 -12.83
C ILE A 270 -0.70 -9.81 -12.38
N TRP A 271 -0.30 -11.03 -12.71
CA TRP A 271 1.04 -11.51 -12.39
C TRP A 271 2.11 -10.65 -13.07
N ASN A 272 3.22 -10.45 -12.37
CA ASN A 272 4.41 -9.77 -12.87
C ASN A 272 5.64 -10.33 -12.12
N PHE A 273 6.81 -10.33 -12.78
CA PHE A 273 8.02 -10.95 -12.23
C PHE A 273 8.46 -10.40 -10.87
N ALA A 274 8.10 -9.16 -10.53
CA ALA A 274 8.45 -8.53 -9.26
C ALA A 274 7.43 -8.82 -8.14
N GLY A 275 6.28 -9.40 -8.48
CA GLY A 275 5.22 -9.75 -7.55
C GLY A 275 4.60 -8.52 -6.88
N TYR A 276 4.45 -7.42 -7.62
CA TYR A 276 3.83 -6.20 -7.14
C TYR A 276 2.32 -6.16 -7.41
N LEU A 277 1.60 -5.36 -6.60
CA LEU A 277 0.16 -5.10 -6.71
C LEU A 277 -0.72 -6.37 -6.76
N SER A 278 -0.40 -7.35 -5.92
CA SER A 278 -1.23 -8.52 -5.67
C SER A 278 -2.58 -8.12 -5.07
N THR A 279 -3.57 -7.99 -5.95
CA THR A 279 -4.88 -7.38 -5.65
C THR A 279 -6.05 -8.28 -6.00
N ALA A 280 -5.81 -9.49 -6.52
CA ALA A 280 -6.86 -10.46 -6.74
C ALA A 280 -7.60 -10.80 -5.43
N TRP A 281 -8.83 -11.32 -5.53
CA TRP A 281 -9.62 -11.73 -4.37
C TRP A 281 -8.78 -12.59 -3.44
N HIS A 282 -8.70 -12.20 -2.16
CA HIS A 282 -7.94 -12.99 -1.18
C HIS A 282 -8.72 -14.25 -0.85
N ARG A 283 -8.05 -15.39 -0.85
CA ARG A 283 -8.62 -16.71 -0.60
C ARG A 283 -7.84 -17.38 0.51
N ILE A 284 -8.55 -17.96 1.47
CA ILE A 284 -7.96 -18.81 2.50
C ILE A 284 -8.78 -20.08 2.64
N ALA A 285 -8.16 -21.16 3.09
CA ALA A 285 -8.79 -22.42 3.43
C ALA A 285 -8.83 -22.59 4.96
N VAL A 286 -9.98 -23.00 5.50
CA VAL A 286 -10.14 -23.30 6.92
C VAL A 286 -10.89 -24.60 7.12
N THR A 287 -10.61 -25.30 8.22
CA THR A 287 -11.33 -26.53 8.61
C THR A 287 -12.24 -26.24 9.80
N ALA A 288 -13.54 -26.41 9.62
CA ALA A 288 -14.54 -26.32 10.69
C ALA A 288 -14.79 -27.70 11.32
N GLY A 289 -14.73 -27.81 12.64
CA GLY A 289 -14.91 -29.08 13.37
C GLY A 289 -15.37 -28.93 14.80
#